data_AF-A0A5F2G6S1-F1
#
_entry.id   AF-A0A5F2G6S1-F1
#
_cell.length_a   1.000
_cell.length_b   1.000
_cell.length_c   1.000
_cell.angle_alpha   90.00
_cell.angle_beta   90.00
_cell.angle_gamma   90.00
#
_symmetry.space_group_name_H-M   'P 1'
#
loop_
_entity.id
_entity.type
_entity.pdbx_description
1 polymer ?
#
loop_
_entity_poly.entity_id
_entity_poly.type
_entity_poly.pdbx_seq_one_letter_code
_entity_poly.pdbx_strand_id
1 'polypeptide(L)'
;PPLLIAVAAVSLLTMGASALTSAIAVAVWGFAFGAVPVGLQTWMVLRAAPKQAESAGVLMVITFQVAIAAGTTFGGLLVDHTGIASVFVYSAVATFLAVLTVFLLGPNRKT
;
A
#
# COMPACT_ATOMS: atom_id res chain seq x y z
N PRO A 1 -12.31 -3.06 2.53
CA PRO A 1 -10.90 -3.41 2.21
C PRO A 1 -9.90 -3.07 3.33
N PRO A 2 -9.78 -1.82 3.84
CA PRO A 2 -8.74 -1.47 4.82
C PRO A 2 -8.82 -2.25 6.13
N LEU A 3 -10.04 -2.48 6.63
CA LEU A 3 -10.27 -3.28 7.85
C LEU A 3 -9.79 -4.73 7.70
N LEU A 4 -10.02 -5.37 6.54
CA LEU A 4 -9.56 -6.73 6.29
C LEU A 4 -8.03 -6.83 6.24
N ILE A 5 -7.38 -5.82 5.64
CA ILE A 5 -5.91 -5.70 5.64
C ILE A 5 -5.39 -5.55 7.07
N ALA A 6 -6.04 -4.73 7.90
CA ALA A 6 -5.66 -4.55 9.30
C ALA A 6 -5.82 -5.82 10.12
N VAL A 7 -6.94 -6.54 9.97
CA VAL A 7 -7.18 -7.82 10.65
C VAL A 7 -6.15 -8.87 10.24
N ALA A 8 -5.83 -8.96 8.95
CA ALA A 8 -4.78 -9.87 8.45
C ALA A 8 -3.39 -9.52 8.99
N ALA A 9 -3.07 -8.23 9.13
CA ALA A 9 -1.81 -7.80 9.73
C ALA A 9 -1.74 -8.17 11.22
N VAL A 10 -2.82 -7.94 11.98
CA VAL A 10 -2.88 -8.29 13.41
C VAL A 10 -2.78 -9.81 13.63
N SER A 11 -3.40 -10.62 12.78
CA SER A 11 -3.30 -12.08 12.88
C SER A 11 -1.89 -12.58 12.57
N LEU A 12 -1.19 -11.99 11.59
CA LEU A 12 0.22 -12.30 11.33
C LEU A 12 1.13 -11.90 12.50
N LEU A 13 0.86 -10.77 13.15
CA LEU A 13 1.65 -10.32 14.30
C LEU A 13 1.49 -11.21 15.53
N THR A 14 0.28 -11.73 15.77
CA THR A 14 -0.04 -12.51 16.98
C THR A 14 0.10 -14.02 16.79
N MET A 15 -0.11 -14.52 15.56
CA MET A 15 -0.22 -15.95 15.25
C MET A 15 0.61 -16.39 14.03
N GLY A 16 1.53 -15.54 13.55
CA GLY A 16 2.31 -15.78 12.32
C GLY A 16 3.27 -16.98 12.36
N ALA A 17 3.52 -17.56 13.54
CA ALA A 17 4.32 -18.77 13.68
C ALA A 17 3.64 -20.02 13.07
N SER A 18 2.31 -20.01 12.94
CA SER A 18 1.54 -21.09 12.31
C SER A 18 1.49 -20.89 10.79
N ALA A 19 2.02 -21.86 10.03
CA ALA A 19 2.01 -21.81 8.57
C ALA A 19 0.59 -21.69 7.98
N LEU A 20 -0.38 -22.41 8.58
CA LEU A 20 -1.78 -22.34 8.15
C LEU A 20 -2.39 -20.96 8.40
N THR A 21 -2.14 -20.38 9.57
CA THR A 21 -2.65 -19.05 9.93
C THR A 21 -2.04 -17.98 9.03
N SER A 22 -0.74 -18.07 8.77
CA SER A 22 -0.05 -17.17 7.84
C SER A 22 -0.58 -17.30 6.42
N ALA A 23 -0.82 -18.51 5.93
CA ALA A 23 -1.40 -18.72 4.60
C ALA A 23 -2.80 -18.09 4.46
N ILE A 24 -3.68 -18.31 5.46
CA ILE A 24 -5.01 -17.70 5.48
C ILE A 24 -4.93 -16.18 5.55
N ALA A 25 -4.09 -15.64 6.45
CA ALA A 25 -3.94 -14.20 6.62
C ALA A 25 -3.41 -13.53 5.34
N VAL A 26 -2.43 -14.13 4.67
CA VAL A 26 -1.90 -13.65 3.38
C VAL A 26 -2.96 -13.73 2.29
N ALA A 27 -3.78 -14.79 2.25
CA ALA A 27 -4.89 -14.90 1.29
C ALA A 27 -5.95 -13.81 1.51
N VAL A 28 -6.35 -13.56 2.77
CA VAL A 28 -7.30 -12.49 3.13
C VAL A 28 -6.72 -11.12 2.79
N TRP A 29 -5.45 -10.91 3.11
CA TRP A 29 -4.73 -9.69 2.76
C TRP A 29 -4.72 -9.49 1.24
N GLY A 30 -4.38 -10.51 0.46
CA GLY A 30 -4.32 -10.44 -1.01
C GLY A 30 -5.68 -10.15 -1.63
N PHE A 31 -6.74 -10.81 -1.16
CA PHE A 31 -8.11 -10.53 -1.56
C PHE A 31 -8.51 -9.08 -1.28
N ALA A 32 -8.22 -8.59 -0.06
CA ALA A 32 -8.59 -7.24 0.35
C ALA A 32 -7.76 -6.17 -0.37
N PHE A 33 -6.46 -6.41 -0.55
CA PHE A 33 -5.55 -5.49 -1.23
C PHE A 33 -5.88 -5.40 -2.72
N GLY A 34 -6.32 -6.48 -3.36
CA GLY A 34 -6.72 -6.47 -4.79
C GLY A 34 -7.81 -5.44 -5.12
N ALA A 35 -8.70 -5.12 -4.17
CA ALA A 35 -9.71 -4.07 -4.36
C ALA A 35 -9.13 -2.64 -4.35
N VAL A 36 -7.95 -2.43 -3.75
CA VAL A 36 -7.32 -1.10 -3.61
C VAL A 36 -6.88 -0.51 -4.95
N PRO A 37 -6.00 -1.16 -5.75
CA PRO A 37 -5.57 -0.61 -7.02
C PRO A 37 -6.75 -0.49 -8.00
N VAL A 38 -7.69 -1.42 -7.98
CA VAL A 38 -8.91 -1.36 -8.81
C VAL A 38 -9.77 -0.16 -8.45
N GLY A 39 -10.00 0.09 -7.15
CA GLY A 39 -10.76 1.25 -6.69
C GLY A 39 -10.09 2.57 -7.05
N LEU A 40 -8.76 2.65 -6.91
CA LEU A 40 -7.97 3.83 -7.31
C LEU A 40 -8.04 4.08 -8.82
N GLN A 41 -7.86 3.04 -9.64
CA GLN A 41 -8.01 3.11 -11.10
C GLN A 41 -9.39 3.61 -11.50
N THR A 42 -10.43 3.01 -10.91
CA THR A 42 -11.82 3.37 -11.18
C THR A 42 -12.09 4.83 -10.82
N TRP A 43 -11.61 5.29 -9.65
CA TRP A 43 -11.74 6.69 -9.25
C TRP A 43 -10.98 7.64 -10.18
N MET A 44 -9.78 7.26 -10.65
CA MET A 44 -9.01 8.09 -11.57
C MET A 44 -9.73 8.26 -12.91
N VAL A 45 -10.18 7.15 -13.50
CA VAL A 45 -10.86 7.11 -14.79
C VAL A 45 -12.21 7.82 -14.73
N LEU A 46 -12.99 7.61 -13.65
CA LEU A 46 -14.36 8.13 -13.58
C LEU A 46 -14.48 9.52 -12.94
N ARG A 47 -13.51 9.94 -12.12
CA ARG A 47 -13.68 11.12 -11.25
C ARG A 47 -12.50 12.07 -11.22
N ALA A 48 -11.26 11.57 -11.17
CA ALA A 48 -10.10 12.45 -10.99
C ALA A 48 -9.69 13.16 -12.29
N ALA A 49 -9.59 12.42 -13.40
CA ALA A 49 -9.12 12.96 -14.68
C ALA A 49 -9.72 12.20 -15.88
N PRO A 50 -11.06 12.18 -16.06
CA PRO A 50 -11.71 11.38 -17.10
C PRO A 50 -11.25 11.74 -18.53
N LYS A 51 -10.94 13.02 -18.78
CA LYS A 51 -10.43 13.48 -20.09
C LYS A 51 -8.97 13.07 -20.36
N GLN A 52 -8.25 12.64 -19.33
CA GLN A 52 -6.83 12.25 -19.38
C GLN A 52 -6.62 10.87 -18.73
N ALA A 53 -7.61 9.99 -18.85
CA ALA A 53 -7.64 8.70 -18.16
C ALA A 53 -6.45 7.80 -18.54
N GLU A 54 -6.03 7.82 -19.80
CA GLU A 54 -4.87 7.07 -20.28
C GLU A 54 -3.57 7.54 -19.60
N SER A 55 -3.28 8.84 -19.63
CA SER A 55 -2.10 9.41 -18.97
C SER A 55 -2.12 9.22 -17.45
N ALA A 56 -3.28 9.39 -16.81
CA ALA A 56 -3.44 9.15 -15.38
C ALA A 56 -3.20 7.67 -15.01
N GLY A 57 -3.69 6.74 -15.84
CA GLY A 57 -3.44 5.31 -15.67
C GLY A 57 -1.95 4.96 -15.75
N VAL A 58 -1.25 5.50 -16.76
CA VAL A 58 0.21 5.32 -16.91
C VAL A 58 0.97 5.86 -15.70
N LEU A 59 0.63 7.08 -15.24
CA LEU A 59 1.23 7.68 -14.04
C LEU A 59 1.03 6.81 -12.79
N MET A 60 -0.15 6.23 -12.61
CA MET A 60 -0.42 5.35 -11.48
C MET A 60 0.46 4.09 -11.53
N VAL A 61 0.55 3.44 -12.69
CA VAL A 61 1.41 2.25 -12.85
C VAL A 61 2.87 2.60 -12.57
N ILE A 62 3.39 3.68 -13.15
CA ILE A 62 4.76 4.15 -12.89
C ILE A 62 4.97 4.42 -11.39
N THR A 63 4.00 5.05 -10.73
CA THR A 63 4.07 5.32 -9.30
C THR A 63 4.17 4.02 -8.48
N PHE A 64 3.37 2.99 -8.80
CA PHE A 64 3.49 1.69 -8.15
C PHE A 64 4.86 1.04 -8.40
N GLN A 65 5.35 1.06 -9.63
CA GLN A 65 6.65 0.47 -9.97
C GLN A 65 7.80 1.16 -9.24
N VAL A 66 7.79 2.49 -9.18
CA VAL A 66 8.77 3.28 -8.43
C VAL A 66 8.68 2.98 -6.94
N ALA A 67 7.47 2.90 -6.38
CA ALA A 67 7.26 2.58 -4.97
C ALA A 67 7.75 1.17 -4.62
N ILE A 68 7.51 0.17 -5.49
CA ILE A 68 7.98 -1.21 -5.31
C ILE A 68 9.51 -1.25 -5.37
N ALA A 69 10.12 -0.62 -6.38
CA ALA A 69 11.57 -0.55 -6.53
C ALA A 69 12.22 0.15 -5.33
N ALA A 70 11.69 1.29 -4.90
CA ALA A 70 12.18 1.98 -3.71
C ALA A 70 12.02 1.12 -2.45
N GLY A 71 10.88 0.46 -2.28
CA GLY A 71 10.63 -0.43 -1.15
C GLY A 71 11.61 -1.61 -1.08
N THR A 72 11.92 -2.25 -2.22
CA THR A 72 12.89 -3.36 -2.25
C THR A 72 14.32 -2.88 -2.09
N THR A 73 14.71 -1.77 -2.72
CA THR A 73 16.07 -1.21 -2.61
C THR A 73 16.35 -0.72 -1.19
N PHE A 74 15.52 0.18 -0.64
CA PHE A 74 15.75 0.70 0.71
C PHE A 74 15.48 -0.36 1.78
N GLY A 75 14.46 -1.19 1.61
CA GLY A 75 14.17 -2.29 2.52
C GLY A 75 15.32 -3.29 2.61
N GLY A 76 15.88 -3.72 1.47
CA GLY A 76 17.03 -4.63 1.45
C GLY A 76 18.25 -4.04 2.14
N LEU A 77 18.65 -2.82 1.77
CA LEU A 77 19.78 -2.12 2.40
C LEU A 77 19.61 -1.96 3.92
N LEU A 78 18.40 -1.61 4.37
CA LEU A 78 18.11 -1.47 5.78
C LEU A 78 18.21 -2.80 6.53
N VAL A 79 17.71 -3.89 5.96
CA VAL A 79 17.84 -5.24 6.54
C VAL A 79 19.31 -5.63 6.65
N ASP A 80 20.09 -5.42 5.59
CA ASP A 80 21.50 -5.82 5.52
C ASP A 80 22.37 -5.11 6.57
N HIS A 81 22.07 -3.85 6.89
CA HIS A 81 22.88 -3.05 7.82
C HIS A 81 22.32 -2.92 9.24
N THR A 82 21.00 -2.96 9.41
CA THR A 82 20.33 -2.63 10.69
C THR A 82 19.31 -3.69 11.14
N GLY A 83 19.17 -4.78 10.38
CA GLY A 83 18.30 -5.91 10.70
C GLY A 83 16.83 -5.67 10.34
N ILE A 84 16.01 -6.71 10.49
CA ILE A 84 14.61 -6.75 10.01
C ILE A 84 13.71 -5.68 10.65
N ALA A 85 14.00 -5.27 11.89
CA ALA A 85 13.22 -4.26 12.61
C ALA A 85 13.13 -2.92 11.86
N SER A 86 14.18 -2.58 11.12
CA SER A 86 14.29 -1.33 10.35
C SER A 86 13.23 -1.19 9.25
N VAL A 87 12.80 -2.30 8.64
CA VAL A 87 11.77 -2.32 7.58
C VAL A 87 10.43 -1.86 8.11
N PHE A 88 10.11 -2.20 9.36
CA PHE A 88 8.87 -1.76 10.00
C PHE A 88 8.90 -0.26 10.28
N VAL A 89 10.04 0.27 10.74
CA VAL A 89 10.22 1.73 10.94
C VAL A 89 10.10 2.48 9.63
N TYR A 90 10.78 2.00 8.57
CA TYR A 90 10.67 2.59 7.24
C TYR A 90 9.23 2.60 6.72
N SER A 91 8.52 1.48 6.85
CA SER A 91 7.12 1.36 6.44
C SER A 91 6.19 2.30 7.22
N ALA A 92 6.42 2.47 8.54
CA ALA A 92 5.67 3.39 9.37
C ALA A 92 5.89 4.85 8.95
N VAL A 93 7.15 5.26 8.72
CA VAL A 93 7.49 6.61 8.26
C VAL A 93 6.89 6.88 6.88
N ALA A 94 7.05 5.95 5.93
CA ALA A 94 6.50 6.09 4.58
C ALA A 94 4.98 6.21 4.59
N THR A 95 4.30 5.39 5.39
CA THR A 95 2.84 5.44 5.55
C THR A 95 2.38 6.76 6.19
N PHE A 96 3.09 7.21 7.23
CA PHE A 96 2.80 8.49 7.87
C PHE A 96 2.94 9.66 6.91
N LEU A 97 4.02 9.70 6.12
CA LEU A 97 4.22 10.72 5.09
C LEU A 97 3.14 10.67 4.00
N ALA A 98 2.72 9.48 3.59
CA ALA A 98 1.63 9.32 2.63
C ALA A 98 0.31 9.88 3.17
N VAL A 99 -0.04 9.55 4.43
CA VAL A 99 -1.24 10.09 5.10
C VAL A 99 -1.15 11.61 5.22
N LEU A 100 -0.01 12.15 5.64
CA LEU A 100 0.21 13.59 5.76
C LEU A 100 0.04 14.30 4.43
N THR A 101 0.61 13.73 3.35
CA THR A 101 0.50 14.28 1.99
C THR A 101 -0.96 14.31 1.52
N VAL A 102 -1.70 13.22 1.72
CA VAL A 102 -3.13 13.15 1.37
C VAL A 102 -3.96 14.11 2.23
N PHE A 103 -3.62 14.27 3.51
CA PHE A 103 -4.33 15.18 4.40
C PHE A 103 -4.11 16.66 4.02
N LEU A 104 -2.88 17.04 3.66
CA LEU A 104 -2.52 18.43 3.33
C LEU A 104 -2.87 18.82 1.89
N LEU A 105 -2.71 17.91 0.92
CA LEU A 105 -2.84 18.19 -0.51
C LEU A 105 -4.03 17.47 -1.16
N GLY A 106 -4.81 16.71 -0.38
CA GLY A 106 -5.96 15.98 -0.87
C GLY A 106 -7.02 16.91 -1.48
N PRO A 107 -7.66 16.51 -2.59
CA PRO A 107 -8.68 17.34 -3.22
C PRO A 107 -9.84 17.59 -2.26
N ASN A 108 -10.11 18.86 -1.96
CA ASN A 108 -11.31 19.27 -1.22
C ASN A 108 -12.54 18.83 -2.01
N ARG A 109 -13.28 17.85 -1.49
CA ARG A 109 -14.58 17.44 -2.02
C ARG A 109 -15.56 18.60 -1.84
N LYS A 110 -15.61 19.53 -2.81
CA LYS A 110 -16.80 20.35 -2.99
C LYS A 110 -17.89 19.40 -3.51
N THR A 111 -18.92 19.25 -2.69
CA THR A 111 -20.13 18.45 -2.90
C THR A 111 -20.75 18.65 -4.26
#